data_AF-A0A820UUE1-F1
#
_entry.id   AF-A0A820UUE1-F1
#
_cell.length_a   1.000
_cell.length_b   1.000
_cell.length_c   1.000
_cell.angle_alpha   90.00
_cell.angle_beta   90.00
_cell.angle_gamma   90.00
#
_symmetry.space_group_name_H-M   'P 1'
#
loop_
_entity.id
_entity.type
_entity.pdbx_description
1 polymer ?
#
loop_
_entity_poly.entity_id
_entity_poly.type
_entity_poly.pdbx_seq_one_letter_code
_entity_poly.pdbx_strand_id
1 'polypeptide(L)' 'MQAAKDLTQQYDNLIGDILLSGGVIAYLGAFTAVFRQDMAHEWNKLIEEKNLPRSASFTLV' A
#
# COMPACT_ATOMS: atom_id res chain seq x y z
N MET A 1 8.26 23.62 10.04
CA MET A 1 9.25 22.54 9.87
C MET A 1 8.62 21.15 9.97
N GLN A 2 7.63 20.94 10.85
CA GLN A 2 6.94 19.64 10.97
C GLN A 2 6.25 19.19 9.67
N ALA A 3 5.45 20.06 9.04
CA ALA A 3 4.76 19.76 7.78
C ALA A 3 5.67 19.31 6.63
N ALA A 4 6.90 19.85 6.54
CA ALA A 4 7.86 19.46 5.51
C ALA A 4 8.44 18.05 5.76
N LYS A 5 8.64 17.68 7.04
CA LYS A 5 9.08 16.33 7.42
C LYS A 5 7.99 15.30 7.15
N ASP A 6 6.76 15.62 7.52
CA ASP A 6 5.62 14.72 7.31
C ASP A 6 5.39 14.48 5.80
N LEU A 7 5.53 15.51 4.96
CA LEU A 7 5.42 15.39 3.51
C LEU A 7 6.56 14.54 2.92
N THR A 8 7.78 14.69 3.42
CA THR A 8 8.93 13.89 2.98
C THR A 8 8.69 12.41 3.29
N GLN A 9 8.22 12.11 4.51
CA GLN A 9 7.89 10.75 4.92
C GLN A 9 6.75 10.14 4.08
N GLN A 10 5.71 10.93 3.76
CA GLN A 10 4.65 10.48 2.86
C GLN A 10 5.15 10.22 1.45
N TYR A 11 6.03 11.09 0.94
CA TYR A 11 6.63 10.95 -0.38
C TYR A 11 7.48 9.68 -0.47
N ASP A 12 8.27 9.39 0.57
CA ASP A 12 9.07 8.17 0.63
C ASP A 12 8.17 6.93 0.56
N ASN A 13 7.08 6.89 1.33
CA ASN A 13 6.14 5.76 1.39
C ASN A 13 5.21 5.63 0.17
N LEU A 14 5.12 6.68 -0.65
CA LEU A 14 4.15 6.80 -1.75
C LEU A 14 4.28 5.67 -2.77
N ILE A 15 5.51 5.20 -3.03
CA ILE A 15 5.77 4.18 -4.05
C ILE A 15 5.10 2.86 -3.67
N GLY A 16 5.25 2.39 -2.43
CA GLY A 16 4.61 1.16 -1.95
C GLY A 16 3.08 1.28 -1.92
N ASP A 17 2.57 2.44 -1.50
CA ASP A 17 1.14 2.68 -1.39
C ASP A 17 0.44 2.73 -2.78
N ILE A 18 1.09 3.35 -3.77
CA ILE A 18 0.60 3.36 -5.17
C ILE A 18 0.67 1.96 -5.78
N LEU A 19 1.75 1.22 -5.56
CA LEU A 19 1.90 -0.13 -6.09
C LEU A 19 0.79 -1.06 -5.58
N LEU A 20 0.50 -1.01 -4.28
CA LEU A 20 -0.54 -1.81 -3.65
C LEU A 20 -1.93 -1.40 -4.16
N SER A 21 -2.22 -0.10 -4.22
CA SER A 21 -3.49 0.43 -4.74
C SER A 21 -3.73 0.05 -6.20
N GLY A 22 -2.71 0.23 -7.05
CA GLY A 22 -2.77 -0.10 -8.48
C GLY A 22 -2.99 -1.58 -8.72
N GLY A 23 -2.31 -2.44 -7.95
CA GLY A 23 -2.51 -3.88 -8.01
C GLY A 23 -3.95 -4.28 -7.64
N VAL A 24 -4.49 -3.72 -6.56
CA VAL A 24 -5.85 -4.05 -6.10
C VAL A 24 -6.89 -3.63 -7.13
N ILE A 25 -6.76 -2.43 -7.71
CA ILE A 25 -7.66 -1.93 -8.75
C ILE A 25 -7.57 -2.77 -10.02
N ALA A 26 -6.35 -3.09 -10.48
CA ALA A 26 -6.14 -3.77 -11.74
C ALA A 26 -6.52 -5.26 -11.70
N TYR A 27 -6.26 -5.96 -10.59
CA TYR A 27 -6.38 -7.42 -10.53
C TYR A 27 -7.46 -7.92 -9.59
N LEU A 28 -7.80 -7.18 -8.54
CA LEU A 28 -8.67 -7.70 -7.48
C LEU A 28 -10.13 -7.23 -7.60
N GLY A 29 -10.45 -6.34 -8.54
CA GLY A 29 -11.79 -5.77 -8.72
C GLY A 29 -12.91 -6.80 -8.98
N ALA A 30 -12.59 -7.94 -9.61
CA ALA A 30 -13.56 -9.00 -9.91
C ALA A 30 -13.84 -9.97 -8.74
N PHE A 31 -13.08 -9.88 -7.64
CA PHE A 31 -13.16 -10.80 -6.51
C PHE A 31 -13.98 -10.25 -5.36
N THR A 32 -14.33 -11.11 -4.40
CA THR A 32 -15.10 -10.72 -3.21
C THR A 32 -14.28 -9.82 -2.29
N ALA A 33 -14.96 -9.01 -1.47
CA ALA A 33 -14.29 -8.09 -0.54
C ALA A 33 -13.31 -8.80 0.41
N VAL A 34 -13.66 -9.99 0.90
CA VAL A 34 -12.80 -10.82 1.76
C VAL A 34 -11.52 -11.21 1.02
N PHE A 35 -11.63 -11.72 -0.20
CA PHE A 35 -10.46 -12.09 -1.00
C PHE A 35 -9.57 -10.89 -1.31
N ARG A 36 -10.15 -9.71 -1.58
CA ARG A 36 -9.37 -8.48 -1.77
C ARG A 36 -8.58 -8.09 -0.53
N GLN A 37 -9.17 -8.23 0.66
CA GLN A 37 -8.51 -7.93 1.94
C GLN A 37 -7.36 -8.89 2.23
N ASP A 38 -7.59 -10.19 2.02
CA ASP A 38 -6.56 -11.22 2.21
C ASP A 38 -5.37 -10.97 1.28
N MET A 39 -5.64 -10.71 0.00
CA MET A 39 -4.58 -10.42 -0.99
C MET A 39 -3.86 -9.11 -0.71
N ALA A 40 -4.57 -8.05 -0.31
CA ALA A 40 -3.94 -6.79 0.05
C ALA A 40 -3.00 -6.96 1.26
N HIS A 41 -3.37 -7.79 2.23
CA HIS A 41 -2.51 -8.09 3.38
C HIS A 41 -1.25 -8.87 2.97
N GLU A 42 -1.40 -9.87 2.10
CA GLU A 42 -0.26 -10.63 1.57
C GLU A 42 0.69 -9.75 0.75
N TRP A 43 0.15 -8.91 -0.14
CA TRP A 43 0.96 -8.00 -0.94
C TRP A 43 1.65 -6.93 -0.10
N ASN A 44 1.02 -6.46 0.97
CA ASN A 44 1.66 -5.54 1.91
C ASN A 44 2.87 -6.19 2.60
N LYS A 45 2.79 -7.48 2.96
CA LYS A 45 3.95 -8.23 3.48
C LYS A 45 5.04 -8.40 2.43
N LEU A 46 4.68 -8.70 1.19
CA LEU A 46 5.68 -8.80 0.11
C LEU A 46 6.41 -7.48 -0.14
N ILE A 47 5.71 -6.34 -0.08
CA ILE A 47 6.32 -5.00 -0.19
C ILE A 47 7.32 -4.77 0.95
N GLU A 48 6.96 -5.16 2.17
CA GLU A 48 7.85 -5.10 3.33
C GLU A 48 9.10 -5.99 3.16
N GLU A 49 8.93 -7.24 2.72
CA GLU A 49 10.03 -8.17 2.44
C GLU A 49 10.97 -7.66 1.34
N LYS A 50 10.45 -6.87 0.39
CA LYS A 50 11.23 -6.25 -0.68
C LYS A 50 11.94 -4.96 -0.25
N ASN A 51 11.83 -4.57 1.03
CA ASN A 51 12.35 -3.32 1.58
C ASN A 51 11.84 -2.08 0.81
N LEU A 52 10.63 -2.17 0.26
CA LEU A 52 10.01 -1.03 -0.40
C LEU A 52 9.40 -0.11 0.67
N PRO A 53 9.63 1.20 0.59
CA PRO A 53 8.98 2.16 1.46
C PRO A 53 7.45 2.06 1.36
N ARG A 54 6.77 1.98 2.49
CA ARG A 54 5.31 1.87 2.57
C ARG A 54 4.78 2.54 3.82
N SER A 55 3.50 2.93 3.78
CA SER A 55 2.81 3.36 5.00
C SER A 55 2.65 2.17 5.96
N ALA A 56 2.77 2.43 7.27
CA ALA A 56 2.67 1.40 8.31
C ALA A 56 1.32 0.66 8.27
N SER A 57 0.26 1.39 7.93
CA SER A 57 -1.12 0.91 7.81
C SER A 57 -1.69 1.40 6.48
N PHE A 58 -1.77 0.49 5.51
CA PHE A 58 -2.48 0.72 4.26
C PHE A 58 -3.94 0.29 4.42
N THR A 59 -4.87 1.21 4.16
CA THR A 59 -6.29 0.91 4.09
C THR A 59 -6.82 1.44 2.76
N LEU A 60 -7.25 0.54 1.88
CA LEU A 60 -8.07 0.90 0.73
C LEU A 60 -9.51 0.95 1.22
N VAL A 61 -9.93 2.13 1.72
CA VAL A 61 -11.36 2.42 2.00
C VAL A 61 -12.03 2.82 0.70
#